data_AF-A0A0P1GSZ9-F1
#
_entry.id   AF-A0A0P1GSZ9-F1
#
_cell.length_a   1.000
_cell.length_b   1.000
_cell.length_c   1.000
_cell.angle_alpha   90.00
_cell.angle_beta   90.00
_cell.angle_gamma   90.00
#
_symmetry.space_group_name_H-M   'P 1'
#
loop_
_entity.id
_entity.type
_entity.pdbx_description
1 polymer ?
#
loop_
_entity_poly.entity_id
_entity_poly.type
_entity_poly.pdbx_seq_one_letter_code
_entity_poly.pdbx_strand_id
1 'polypeptide(L)'
;MLRNLMTVPTPRVLAACAMTLTSVTLAPATLSAETEEERITRCIGQAQIVTLAVEKRQELKSAKKAVRQIRRAEGIKDTDFEGHVDLLVNWVYSLPAEQLGPEATTAFEAACSEYNG
;
A
#
# COMPACT_ATOMS: atom_id res chain seq x y z
N MET A 1 -18.15 -49.49 5.53
CA MET A 1 -19.18 -48.65 6.20
C MET A 1 -18.67 -48.31 7.60
N LEU A 2 -19.01 -47.10 8.08
CA LEU A 2 -18.89 -46.56 9.46
C LEU A 2 -17.52 -45.97 9.86
N ARG A 3 -17.41 -44.64 9.83
CA ARG A 3 -17.42 -43.68 10.99
C ARG A 3 -16.05 -43.58 11.67
N ASN A 4 -15.27 -42.53 11.44
CA ASN A 4 -15.39 -41.19 12.03
C ASN A 4 -15.36 -41.23 13.57
N LEU A 5 -14.27 -40.76 14.17
CA LEU A 5 -14.24 -39.91 15.38
C LEU A 5 -12.80 -39.51 15.72
N MET A 6 -12.56 -38.21 15.64
CA MET A 6 -11.39 -37.48 16.11
C MET A 6 -11.16 -37.70 17.61
N THR A 7 -9.89 -37.79 18.02
CA THR A 7 -9.47 -37.36 19.36
C THR A 7 -8.17 -36.57 19.23
N VAL A 8 -8.28 -35.25 19.44
CA VAL A 8 -7.14 -34.33 19.56
C VAL A 8 -6.76 -34.29 21.04
N PRO A 9 -5.49 -34.48 21.42
CA PRO A 9 -5.06 -34.29 22.81
C PRO A 9 -5.02 -32.79 23.16
N THR A 10 -5.73 -32.41 24.22
CA THR A 10 -5.69 -31.10 24.87
C THR A 10 -4.35 -30.88 25.58
N PRO A 11 -3.69 -29.71 25.43
CA PRO A 11 -2.58 -29.35 26.28
C PRO A 11 -3.09 -28.92 27.68
N ARG A 12 -2.50 -29.56 28.69
CA ARG A 12 -2.72 -29.36 30.12
C ARG A 12 -2.24 -27.96 30.54
N VAL A 13 -3.14 -27.19 31.15
CA VAL A 13 -2.83 -25.94 31.85
C VAL A 13 -2.41 -26.27 33.29
N LEU A 14 -1.14 -26.06 33.62
CA LEU A 14 -0.59 -25.95 34.99
C LEU A 14 0.65 -25.04 34.87
N ALA A 15 0.56 -23.74 35.20
CA ALA A 15 0.68 -23.15 36.53
C ALA A 15 2.13 -22.72 36.89
N ALA A 16 2.22 -21.46 37.32
CA ALA A 16 3.21 -20.86 38.22
C ALA A 16 4.38 -20.02 37.64
N CYS A 17 4.48 -18.83 38.24
CA CYS A 17 5.68 -18.04 38.50
C CYS A 17 6.36 -17.31 37.33
N ALA A 18 5.85 -16.11 37.04
CA ALA A 18 6.58 -14.84 37.12
C ALA A 18 5.92 -13.85 36.15
N MET A 19 4.82 -13.22 36.57
CA MET A 19 4.37 -11.99 35.92
C MET A 19 5.37 -10.88 36.28
N THR A 20 6.50 -10.83 35.58
CA THR A 20 7.23 -9.58 35.41
C THR A 20 6.34 -8.67 34.58
N LEU A 21 5.53 -7.86 35.28
CA LEU A 21 4.91 -6.64 34.76
C LEU A 21 6.06 -5.79 34.20
N THR A 22 6.41 -6.04 32.94
CA THR A 22 7.33 -5.20 32.22
C THR A 22 6.47 -4.03 31.78
N SER A 23 6.52 -2.95 32.56
CA SER A 23 5.88 -1.69 32.25
C SER A 23 6.41 -1.23 30.90
N VAL A 24 5.71 -1.59 29.82
CA VAL A 24 5.89 -0.96 28.52
C VAL A 24 5.42 0.47 28.73
N THR A 25 6.36 1.36 29.03
CA THR A 25 6.14 2.79 28.91
C THR A 25 5.83 3.02 27.44
N LEU A 26 4.54 3.10 27.10
CA LEU A 26 4.09 3.69 25.85
C LEU A 26 4.57 5.14 25.91
N ALA A 27 5.78 5.39 25.41
CA ALA A 27 6.14 6.72 24.98
C ALA A 27 5.07 7.10 23.94
N PRO A 28 4.32 8.20 24.14
CA PRO A 28 3.41 8.66 23.11
C PRO A 28 4.27 8.96 21.89
N ALA A 29 4.18 8.11 20.87
CA ALA A 29 4.66 8.48 19.55
C ALA A 29 3.85 9.72 19.18
N THR A 30 4.51 10.87 19.20
CA THR A 30 3.94 12.08 18.62
C THR A 30 3.76 11.76 17.14
N LEU A 31 2.55 11.32 16.75
CA LEU A 31 2.13 11.40 15.37
C LEU A 31 2.15 12.88 15.02
N SER A 32 3.27 13.35 14.49
CA SER A 32 3.29 14.62 13.79
C SER A 32 2.31 14.46 12.63
N ALA A 33 1.21 15.18 12.71
CA ALA A 33 0.31 15.30 11.57
C ALA A 33 1.13 15.83 10.39
N GLU A 34 1.06 15.13 9.27
CA GLU A 34 1.65 15.59 8.01
C GLU A 34 1.14 16.99 7.70
N THR A 35 2.04 17.90 7.34
CA THR A 35 1.66 19.23 6.89
C THR A 35 0.94 19.17 5.55
N GLU A 36 0.19 20.22 5.21
CA GLU A 36 -0.47 20.30 3.90
C GLU A 36 0.53 20.24 2.74
N GLU A 37 1.69 20.87 2.89
CA GLU A 37 2.76 20.90 1.88
C GLU A 37 3.38 19.51 1.67
N GLU A 38 3.63 18.76 2.77
CA GLU A 38 4.11 17.38 2.71
C GLU A 38 3.07 16.47 2.04
N ARG A 39 1.78 16.64 2.38
CA ARG A 39 0.68 15.89 1.78
C ARG A 39 0.59 16.12 0.28
N ILE A 40 0.60 17.38 -0.16
CA ILE A 40 0.56 17.74 -1.58
C ILE A 40 1.77 17.14 -2.30
N THR A 41 2.96 17.27 -1.73
CA THR A 41 4.19 16.71 -2.30
C THR A 41 4.10 15.19 -2.46
N ARG A 42 3.60 14.49 -1.44
CA ARG A 42 3.39 13.05 -1.50
C ARG A 42 2.39 12.66 -2.60
N CYS A 43 1.28 13.39 -2.69
CA CYS A 43 0.23 13.11 -3.67
C CYS A 43 0.70 13.34 -5.11
N ILE A 44 1.50 14.38 -5.35
CA ILE A 44 2.14 14.62 -6.66
C ILE A 44 3.05 13.44 -7.05
N GLY A 45 3.91 12.97 -6.13
CA GLY A 45 4.79 11.83 -6.40
C GLY A 45 4.02 10.53 -6.70
N GLN A 46 2.92 10.28 -5.98
CA GLN A 46 2.05 9.13 -6.24
C GLN A 46 1.26 9.29 -7.55
N ALA A 47 0.79 10.49 -7.88
CA ALA A 47 0.10 10.79 -9.14
C ALA A 47 1.01 10.57 -10.36
N GLN A 48 2.32 10.82 -10.23
CA GLN A 48 3.29 10.49 -11.26
C GLN A 48 3.35 8.98 -11.53
N ILE A 49 3.32 8.14 -10.48
CA ILE A 49 3.27 6.68 -10.63
C ILE A 49 1.98 6.25 -11.33
N VAL A 50 0.84 6.81 -10.95
CA VAL A 50 -0.47 6.52 -11.56
C VAL A 50 -0.45 6.88 -13.04
N THR A 51 0.08 8.07 -13.40
CA THR A 51 0.22 8.51 -14.79
C THR A 51 1.02 7.51 -15.61
N LEU A 52 2.23 7.16 -15.15
CA LEU A 52 3.08 6.20 -15.85
C LEU A 52 2.39 4.83 -15.96
N ALA A 53 1.64 4.40 -14.94
CA ALA A 53 0.91 3.13 -14.96
C ALA A 53 -0.21 3.13 -16.00
N VAL A 54 -0.97 4.23 -16.11
CA VAL A 54 -2.00 4.42 -17.14
C VAL A 54 -1.39 4.38 -18.53
N GLU A 55 -0.30 5.11 -18.76
CA GLU A 55 0.44 5.07 -20.03
C GLU A 55 0.89 3.66 -20.40
N LYS A 56 1.51 2.92 -19.46
CA LYS A 56 1.93 1.53 -19.73
C LYS A 56 0.76 0.60 -20.00
N ARG A 57 -0.39 0.84 -19.37
CA ARG A 57 -1.60 0.06 -19.66
C ARG A 57 -2.16 0.38 -21.04
N GLN A 58 -2.17 1.66 -21.46
CA GLN A 58 -2.54 2.09 -22.81
C GLN A 58 -1.59 1.52 -23.88
N GLU A 59 -0.30 1.37 -23.56
CA GLU A 59 0.70 0.67 -24.39
C GLU A 59 0.56 -0.87 -24.40
N LEU A 60 -0.53 -1.42 -23.84
CA LEU A 60 -0.81 -2.86 -23.70
C LEU A 60 0.29 -3.64 -22.96
N LYS A 61 1.04 -2.99 -22.05
CA LYS A 61 2.03 -3.67 -21.21
C LYS A 61 1.33 -4.36 -20.06
N SER A 62 1.86 -5.49 -19.61
CA SER A 62 1.38 -6.14 -18.39
C SER A 62 1.81 -5.38 -17.13
N ALA A 63 1.03 -5.48 -16.04
CA ALA A 63 1.36 -4.87 -14.75
C ALA A 63 2.79 -5.20 -14.29
N LYS A 64 3.19 -6.47 -14.42
CA LYS A 64 4.55 -6.93 -14.08
C LYS A 64 5.64 -6.19 -14.88
N LYS A 65 5.37 -5.85 -16.15
CA LYS A 65 6.32 -5.09 -16.97
C LYS A 65 6.29 -3.61 -16.63
N ALA A 66 5.11 -3.04 -16.39
CA ALA A 66 4.94 -1.66 -15.95
C ALA A 66 5.69 -1.38 -14.64
N VAL A 67 5.48 -2.21 -13.60
CA VAL A 67 6.21 -2.12 -12.32
C VAL A 67 7.72 -2.02 -12.52
N ARG A 68 8.31 -2.95 -13.30
CA ARG A 68 9.77 -2.97 -13.53
C ARG A 68 10.27 -1.73 -14.26
N GLN A 69 9.47 -1.17 -15.17
CA GLN A 69 9.84 0.03 -15.92
C GLN A 69 9.71 1.28 -15.06
N ILE A 70 8.62 1.41 -14.30
CA ILE A 70 8.33 2.56 -13.46
C ILE A 70 9.30 2.67 -12.28
N ARG A 71 9.65 1.55 -11.63
CA ARG A 71 10.70 1.54 -10.58
C ARG A 71 12.07 2.04 -11.07
N ARG A 72 12.32 1.99 -12.37
CA ARG A 72 13.57 2.44 -13.00
C ARG A 72 13.44 3.81 -13.66
N ALA A 73 12.25 4.41 -13.63
CA ALA A 73 12.03 5.71 -14.22
C ALA A 73 12.75 6.78 -13.39
N GLU A 74 13.31 7.75 -14.10
CA GLU A 74 13.83 8.97 -13.49
C GLU A 74 12.70 9.69 -12.74
N GLY A 75 12.97 10.19 -11.54
CA GLY A 75 11.95 10.77 -10.66
C GLY A 75 11.18 9.76 -9.79
N ILE A 76 11.37 8.45 -9.99
CA ILE A 76 10.82 7.40 -9.10
C ILE A 76 11.94 6.60 -8.43
N LYS A 77 12.97 6.22 -9.20
CA LYS A 77 14.10 5.45 -8.68
C LYS A 77 14.81 6.21 -7.55
N ASP A 78 15.13 5.49 -6.48
CA ASP A 78 15.83 6.03 -5.30
C ASP A 78 15.05 7.17 -4.58
N THR A 79 13.75 7.30 -4.84
CA THR A 79 12.85 8.23 -4.12
C THR A 79 12.01 7.49 -3.08
N ASP A 80 11.42 8.23 -2.14
CA ASP A 80 10.47 7.68 -1.15
C ASP A 80 9.23 7.05 -1.80
N PHE A 81 8.96 7.37 -3.07
CA PHE A 81 7.82 6.85 -3.81
C PHE A 81 8.08 5.48 -4.45
N GLU A 82 9.34 5.03 -4.54
CA GLU A 82 9.67 3.75 -5.18
C GLU A 82 8.94 2.56 -4.51
N GLY A 83 8.76 2.62 -3.20
CA GLY A 83 8.02 1.62 -2.42
C GLY A 83 6.53 1.54 -2.76
N HIS A 84 5.94 2.60 -3.32
CA HIS A 84 4.51 2.65 -3.68
C HIS A 84 4.21 2.11 -5.08
N VAL A 85 5.24 1.87 -5.90
CA VAL A 85 5.06 1.51 -7.32
C VAL A 85 4.20 0.25 -7.49
N ASP A 86 4.49 -0.81 -6.73
CA ASP A 86 3.75 -2.08 -6.89
C ASP A 86 2.27 -1.91 -6.53
N LEU A 87 1.99 -1.20 -5.45
CA LEU A 87 0.62 -0.97 -4.98
C LEU A 87 -0.18 -0.15 -6.01
N LEU A 88 0.36 1.01 -6.41
CA LEU A 88 -0.34 1.94 -7.30
C LEU A 88 -0.50 1.36 -8.71
N VAL A 89 0.52 0.66 -9.24
CA VAL A 89 0.39 -0.01 -10.54
C VAL A 89 -0.67 -1.10 -10.48
N ASN A 90 -0.67 -1.95 -9.45
CA ASN A 90 -1.68 -3.00 -9.34
C ASN A 90 -3.09 -2.42 -9.19
N TRP A 91 -3.25 -1.33 -8.45
CA TRP A 91 -4.51 -0.60 -8.37
C TRP A 91 -4.97 -0.12 -9.75
N VAL A 92 -4.12 0.61 -10.50
CA VAL A 92 -4.45 1.07 -11.86
C VAL A 92 -4.83 -0.08 -12.78
N TYR A 93 -4.16 -1.23 -12.68
CA TYR A 93 -4.45 -2.40 -13.52
C TYR A 93 -5.71 -3.16 -13.10
N SER A 94 -6.23 -2.95 -11.89
CA SER A 94 -7.51 -3.49 -11.44
C SER A 94 -8.72 -2.68 -11.94
N LEU A 95 -8.50 -1.43 -12.36
CA LEU A 95 -9.60 -0.56 -12.80
C LEU A 95 -10.22 -1.05 -14.13
N PRO A 96 -11.52 -0.84 -14.34
CA PRO A 96 -12.13 -0.96 -15.66
C PRO A 96 -11.46 -0.04 -16.69
N ALA A 97 -11.45 -0.43 -17.96
CA ALA A 97 -10.77 0.34 -19.02
C ALA A 97 -11.41 1.74 -19.21
N GLU A 98 -12.71 1.84 -18.95
CA GLU A 98 -13.50 3.05 -19.02
C GLU A 98 -13.07 4.11 -18.00
N GLN A 99 -12.38 3.69 -16.92
CA GLN A 99 -11.87 4.58 -15.87
C GLN A 99 -10.45 5.07 -16.11
N LEU A 100 -9.78 4.65 -17.19
CA LEU A 100 -8.40 5.06 -17.54
C LEU A 100 -8.35 6.24 -18.52
N GLY A 101 -9.35 7.10 -18.46
CA GLY A 101 -9.40 8.30 -19.29
C GLY A 101 -8.32 9.32 -18.90
N PRO A 102 -8.20 10.41 -19.68
CA PRO A 102 -7.25 11.50 -19.39
C PRO A 102 -7.36 12.06 -17.98
N GLU A 103 -8.57 12.00 -17.40
CA GLU A 103 -8.88 12.53 -16.07
C GLU A 103 -8.50 11.60 -14.92
N ALA A 104 -8.08 10.36 -15.19
CA ALA A 104 -7.83 9.37 -14.13
C ALA A 104 -6.72 9.81 -13.16
N THR A 105 -5.64 10.39 -13.69
CA THR A 105 -4.55 10.95 -12.87
C THR A 105 -5.04 12.15 -12.06
N THR A 106 -5.70 13.11 -12.70
CA THR A 106 -6.17 14.35 -12.06
C THR A 106 -7.16 14.03 -10.93
N ALA A 107 -8.08 13.09 -11.16
CA ALA A 107 -9.03 12.63 -10.16
C ALA A 107 -8.33 11.94 -8.97
N PHE A 108 -7.29 11.14 -9.23
CA PHE A 108 -6.48 10.53 -8.17
C PHE A 108 -5.75 11.59 -7.34
N GLU A 109 -5.09 12.55 -7.98
CA GLU A 109 -4.33 13.60 -7.30
C GLU A 109 -5.23 14.48 -6.43
N ALA A 110 -6.39 14.88 -6.94
CA ALA A 110 -7.39 15.63 -6.19
C ALA A 110 -7.86 14.86 -4.96
N ALA A 111 -8.26 13.59 -5.15
CA ALA A 111 -8.71 12.74 -4.06
C ALA A 111 -7.61 12.50 -3.01
N CYS A 112 -6.35 12.34 -3.44
CA CYS A 112 -5.22 12.18 -2.55
C CYS A 112 -4.97 13.44 -1.71
N SER A 113 -5.02 14.61 -2.34
CA SER A 113 -4.69 15.89 -1.70
C SER A 113 -5.76 16.34 -0.71
N GLU A 114 -7.02 15.96 -0.94
CA GLU A 114 -8.16 16.19 -0.05
C GLU A 114 -8.26 15.18 1.10
N TYR A 115 -7.55 14.05 1.00
CA TYR A 115 -7.58 13.01 2.03
C TYR A 115 -6.81 13.44 3.29
N ASN A 116 -7.55 13.73 4.35
CA ASN A 116 -7.03 13.95 5.69
C ASN A 116 -7.29 12.67 6.50
N GLY A 117 -6.28 11.80 6.56
CA GLY A 117 -6.32 10.52 7.30
C GLY A 117 -6.49 10.68 8.80
#